data_AF-A0A2V5RX46-F1
#
_entry.id   AF-A0A2V5RX46-F1
#
_cell.length_a   1.000
_cell.length_b   1.000
_cell.length_c   1.000
_cell.angle_alpha   90.00
_cell.angle_beta   90.00
_cell.angle_gamma   90.00
#
_symmetry.space_group_name_H-M   'P 1'
#
loop_
_entity.id
_entity.type
_entity.pdbx_description
1 polymer ?
#
loop_
_entity_poly.entity_id
_entity_poly.type
_entity_poly.pdbx_seq_one_letter_code
_entity_poly.pdbx_strand_id
1 'polypeptide(L)' 'MKIMNTLPLPKDVPYHSIIGDRGRGDAPNSSDGVVAYWCSHADGAKSEKIVPSSHGANQNPEGIAEVERILKQHIGIKG' A
#
# COMPACT_ATOMS: atom_id res chain seq x y z
N MET A 1 16.26 6.88 -0.84
CA MET A 1 15.39 7.97 -0.36
C MET A 1 14.13 7.33 0.22
N LYS A 2 14.03 7.12 1.54
CA LYS A 2 12.87 6.46 2.19
C LYS A 2 11.86 7.55 2.55
N ILE A 3 10.96 7.93 1.64
CA ILE A 3 10.10 9.11 1.85
C ILE A 3 9.08 8.82 2.95
N MET A 4 8.41 7.67 2.92
CA MET A 4 7.31 7.44 3.88
C MET A 4 7.75 7.25 5.32
N ASN A 5 8.92 6.68 5.58
CA ASN A 5 9.41 6.52 6.96
C ASN A 5 9.99 7.82 7.56
N THR A 6 10.08 8.89 6.77
CA THR A 6 10.61 10.19 7.23
C THR A 6 9.52 11.18 7.56
N LEU A 7 8.26 10.89 7.20
CA LEU A 7 7.11 11.72 7.54
C LEU A 7 6.50 11.19 8.85
N PRO A 8 6.44 12.00 9.93
CA PRO A 8 5.81 11.57 11.17
C PRO A 8 4.30 11.43 10.95
N LEU A 9 3.84 10.19 10.71
CA LEU A 9 2.42 9.88 10.74
C LEU A 9 1.93 10.00 12.19
N PRO A 10 0.73 10.57 12.43
CA PRO A 10 0.16 10.61 13.77
C PRO A 10 0.09 9.20 14.37
N LYS A 11 0.65 9.02 15.58
CA LYS A 11 0.75 7.70 16.22
C LYS A 11 -0.60 7.02 16.43
N ASP A 12 -1.65 7.81 16.59
CA ASP A 12 -2.98 7.35 16.95
C ASP A 12 -3.93 7.20 15.74
N VAL A 13 -3.45 7.47 14.52
CA VAL A 13 -4.24 7.33 13.30
C VAL A 13 -3.83 6.04 12.58
N PRO A 14 -4.69 5.02 12.50
CA PRO A 14 -4.37 3.80 11.76
C PRO A 14 -4.27 4.12 10.26
N TYR A 15 -3.31 3.50 9.60
CA TYR A 15 -3.12 3.62 8.16
C TYR A 15 -2.78 2.27 7.54
N HIS A 16 -2.96 2.15 6.24
CA HIS A 16 -2.74 0.95 5.44
C HIS A 16 -1.93 1.33 4.19
N SER A 17 -1.08 0.44 3.69
CA SER A 17 -0.32 0.63 2.45
C SER A 17 -0.80 -0.30 1.33
N ILE A 18 -0.92 0.25 0.12
CA ILE A 18 -1.22 -0.48 -1.10
C ILE A 18 -0.15 -0.08 -2.11
N ILE A 19 0.69 -1.02 -2.53
CA ILE A 19 1.92 -0.74 -3.29
C ILE A 19 1.91 -1.53 -4.59
N GLY A 20 2.17 -0.85 -5.72
CA GLY A 20 2.34 -1.49 -7.01
C GLY A 20 3.71 -2.14 -7.18
N ASP A 21 3.78 -3.29 -7.86
CA ASP A 21 5.05 -3.95 -8.21
C ASP A 21 5.15 -4.37 -9.69
N ARG A 22 4.18 -3.96 -10.52
CA ARG A 22 4.01 -4.36 -11.92
C ARG A 22 3.79 -5.87 -12.15
N GLY A 23 3.35 -6.59 -11.12
CA GLY A 23 3.13 -8.03 -11.16
C GLY A 23 4.42 -8.84 -11.10
N ARG A 24 5.49 -8.26 -10.57
CA ARG A 24 6.79 -8.93 -10.50
C ARG A 24 6.89 -9.93 -9.36
N GLY A 25 6.13 -9.75 -8.28
CA GLY A 25 6.13 -10.64 -7.12
C GLY A 25 7.49 -10.72 -6.42
N ASP A 26 8.35 -9.71 -6.60
CA ASP A 26 9.74 -9.71 -6.16
C ASP A 26 10.03 -8.70 -5.03
N ALA A 27 8.98 -8.27 -4.32
CA ALA A 27 9.15 -7.48 -3.10
C ALA A 27 10.05 -8.24 -2.09
N PRO A 28 11.01 -7.56 -1.42
CA PRO A 28 11.17 -6.10 -1.33
C PRO A 28 12.02 -5.47 -2.44
N ASN A 29 12.49 -6.23 -3.43
CA ASN A 29 13.33 -5.76 -4.53
C ASN A 29 12.50 -5.26 -5.74
N SER A 30 11.30 -4.75 -5.48
CA SER A 30 10.33 -4.38 -6.50
C SER A 30 10.18 -2.86 -6.67
N SER A 31 9.48 -2.47 -7.73
CA SER A 31 9.11 -1.08 -8.02
C SER A 31 7.87 -1.04 -8.90
N ASP A 32 7.03 -0.03 -8.69
CA ASP A 32 5.86 0.28 -9.53
C ASP A 32 6.23 0.92 -10.89
N GLY A 33 7.53 1.09 -11.17
CA GLY A 33 8.07 1.75 -12.36
C GLY A 33 8.46 3.22 -12.15
N VAL A 34 8.10 3.82 -11.02
CA VAL A 34 8.42 5.20 -10.64
C VAL A 34 9.09 5.24 -9.27
N VAL A 35 8.52 4.52 -8.32
CA VAL A 35 8.95 4.46 -6.92
C VAL A 35 9.35 3.02 -6.58
N ALA A 36 10.47 2.86 -5.89
CA ALA A 36 10.91 1.55 -5.39
C ALA A 36 10.15 1.17 -4.12
N TYR A 37 9.93 -0.12 -3.89
CA TYR A 37 9.18 -0.64 -2.74
C TYR A 37 9.64 -0.04 -1.40
N TRP A 38 10.95 -0.02 -1.14
CA TRP A 38 11.51 0.50 0.11
C TRP A 38 11.27 2.00 0.33
N CYS A 39 10.98 2.76 -0.74
CA CYS A 39 10.62 4.18 -0.64
C CYS A 39 9.14 4.35 -0.25
N SER A 40 8.28 3.42 -0.69
CA SER A 40 6.83 3.40 -0.45
C SER A 40 6.45 2.72 0.86
N HIS A 41 7.25 1.75 1.31
CA HIS A 41 7.03 1.02 2.56
C HIS A 41 7.07 1.96 3.77
N ALA A 42 6.07 1.81 4.64
CA ALA A 42 5.88 2.61 5.84
C ALA A 42 5.77 1.70 7.06
N ASP A 43 6.77 1.79 7.94
CA ASP A 43 6.85 0.94 9.13
C ASP A 43 5.69 1.29 10.08
N GLY A 44 4.82 0.31 10.40
CA GLY A 44 3.67 0.50 11.31
C GLY A 44 2.31 0.55 10.64
N ALA A 45 2.22 0.34 9.33
CA ALA A 45 0.95 0.13 8.63
C ALA A 45 0.17 -1.04 9.26
N LYS A 46 -1.15 -0.89 9.42
CA LYS A 46 -2.04 -1.95 9.92
C LYS A 46 -2.18 -3.11 8.93
N SER A 47 -2.06 -2.83 7.64
CA SER A 47 -1.86 -3.84 6.60
C SER A 47 -1.06 -3.24 5.45
N GLU A 48 -0.38 -4.12 4.72
CA GLU A 48 0.32 -3.80 3.48
C GLU A 48 -0.11 -4.80 2.41
N LYS A 49 -0.54 -4.31 1.24
CA LYS A 49 -0.86 -5.15 0.09
C LYS A 49 -0.01 -4.76 -1.11
N ILE A 50 0.67 -5.74 -1.68
CA ILE A 50 1.32 -5.61 -2.99
C ILE A 50 0.28 -5.96 -4.06
N VAL A 51 0.13 -5.10 -5.05
CA VAL A 51 -0.79 -5.31 -6.18
C VAL A 51 -0.01 -5.32 -7.49
N PRO A 52 -0.42 -6.14 -8.48
CA PRO A 52 0.23 -6.25 -9.77
C PRO A 52 -0.10 -5.04 -10.66
N SER A 53 0.30 -3.85 -10.20
CA SER A 53 0.06 -2.58 -10.86
C SER A 53 1.37 -1.82 -11.05
N SER A 54 1.44 -1.04 -12.13
CA SER A 54 2.39 0.07 -12.23
C SER A 54 2.05 1.16 -11.20
N HIS A 55 2.59 2.37 -11.37
CA HIS A 55 2.39 3.48 -10.43
C HIS A 55 0.93 3.78 -10.05
N GLY A 56 -0.03 3.51 -10.94
CA GLY A 56 -1.47 3.67 -10.69
C GLY A 56 -2.10 2.52 -9.90
N ALA A 57 -1.62 2.22 -8.69
CA ALA A 57 -2.21 1.18 -7.83
C ALA A 57 -3.70 1.42 -7.51
N ASN A 58 -4.11 2.69 -7.39
CA ASN A 58 -5.49 3.10 -7.13
C ASN A 58 -6.46 2.89 -8.32
N GLN A 59 -5.93 2.64 -9.52
CA GLN A 59 -6.72 2.35 -10.72
C GLN A 59 -6.77 0.85 -11.02
N ASN A 60 -5.96 0.05 -10.31
CA ASN A 60 -5.94 -1.39 -10.47
C ASN A 60 -7.14 -2.03 -9.73
N PRO A 61 -7.84 -3.00 -10.33
CA PRO A 61 -8.96 -3.67 -9.68
C PRO A 61 -8.63 -4.24 -8.29
N GLU A 62 -7.44 -4.80 -8.08
CA GLU A 62 -7.01 -5.35 -6.79
C GLU A 62 -6.72 -4.28 -5.75
N GLY A 63 -6.28 -3.10 -6.20
CA GLY A 63 -6.09 -1.92 -5.35
C GLY A 63 -7.42 -1.32 -4.93
N ILE A 64 -8.37 -1.20 -5.86
CA ILE A 64 -9.74 -0.74 -5.58
C ILE A 64 -10.43 -1.70 -4.60
N ALA A 65 -10.34 -3.01 -4.84
CA ALA A 65 -10.91 -4.02 -3.95
C ALA A 65 -10.28 -3.97 -2.54
N GLU A 66 -9.00 -3.64 -2.43
CA GLU A 66 -8.35 -3.49 -1.13
C GLU A 66 -8.81 -2.24 -0.39
N VAL A 67 -9.00 -1.12 -1.11
CA VAL A 67 -9.62 0.09 -0.54
C VAL A 67 -11.02 -0.25 -0.02
N GLU A 68 -11.84 -0.94 -0.81
CA GLU A 68 -13.18 -1.36 -0.38
C GLU A 68 -13.14 -2.24 0.88
N ARG A 69 -12.23 -3.23 0.93
CA ARG A 69 -12.03 -4.10 2.09
C ARG A 69 -11.65 -3.30 3.34
N ILE A 70 -10.72 -2.34 3.21
CA ILE A 70 -10.30 -1.47 4.31
C ILE A 70 -11.46 -0.59 4.80
N LEU A 71 -12.23 0.00 3.88
CA LEU A 71 -13.39 0.82 4.23
C LEU A 71 -14.44 -0.01 4.99
N LYS A 72 -14.78 -1.20 4.49
CA LYS A 72 -15.70 -2.15 5.15
C LYS A 72 -15.23 -2.52 6.55
N GLN A 73 -13.93 -2.80 6.71
CA GLN A 73 -13.31 -3.09 8.00
C GLN A 73 -13.54 -1.95 9.02
N HIS A 74 -13.39 -0.68 8.61
CA HIS A 74 -13.49 0.47 9.52
C HIS A 74 -14.94 0.90 9.82
N ILE A 75 -15.91 0.56 8.97
CA ILE A 75 -17.35 0.76 9.27
C ILE A 75 -17.98 -0.43 10.01
N GLY A 76 -17.19 -1.43 10.40
CA GLY A 76 -17.65 -2.60 11.17
C GLY A 76 -18.34 -3.69 10.34
N ILE A 77 -18.30 -3.61 9.01
CA ILE A 77 -18.81 -4.66 8.13
C ILE A 77 -17.68 -5.65 7.87
N LYS A 78 -17.79 -6.86 8.43
CA LYS A 78 -16.88 -7.96 8.08
C LYS A 78 -17.27 -8.48 6.70
N GLY A 79 -16.31 -8.47 5.77
CA GLY A 79 -16.43 -9.11 4.46
C GLY A 79 -16.43 -10.63 4.56
#